data_AF-A0A2V5PFS4-F1
#
_entry.id   AF-A0A2V5PFS4-F1
#
_cell.length_a   1.000
_cell.length_b   1.000
_cell.length_c   1.000
_cell.angle_alpha   90.00
_cell.angle_beta   90.00
_cell.angle_gamma   90.00
#
_symmetry.space_group_name_H-M   'P 1'
#
loop_
_entity.id
_entity.type
_entity.pdbx_description
1 polymer ?
#
loop_
_entity_poly.entity_id
_entity_poly.type
_entity_poly.pdbx_seq_one_letter_code
_entity_poly.pdbx_strand_id
1 'polypeptide(L)'
;MIHAASLSAVLGEEGLRGGPGRSHGVLKSPGQLARHYSPRARLVLLNWRDEMDLRLQISNGKLEISQCHVVAHSRIPSGKDFGGVSVLPRDAAAYGRAIYAELHRCDAAGAGCVIVEALPAGEEWQAITDRLQRAAG
;
A
#
# COMPACT_ATOMS: atom_id res chain seq x y z
N MET A 1 -26.56 -6.85 9.80
CA MET A 1 -26.73 -6.84 8.33
C MET A 1 -25.39 -6.49 7.71
N ILE A 2 -25.09 -7.17 6.61
CA ILE A 2 -23.78 -7.42 6.02
C ILE A 2 -23.28 -6.16 5.29
N HIS A 3 -22.00 -5.82 5.38
CA HIS A 3 -21.35 -5.04 4.32
C HIS A 3 -20.10 -5.76 3.83
N ALA A 4 -20.35 -6.80 3.02
CA ALA A 4 -19.40 -7.43 2.14
C ALA A 4 -19.50 -6.73 0.77
N ALA A 5 -18.67 -5.70 0.56
CA ALA A 5 -18.33 -5.09 -0.73
C ALA A 5 -17.26 -4.03 -0.42
N SER A 6 -16.00 -4.17 -0.81
CA SER A 6 -15.61 -4.05 -2.21
C SER A 6 -14.20 -4.60 -2.40
N LEU A 7 -14.13 -5.83 -2.91
CA LEU A 7 -12.92 -6.45 -3.43
C LEU A 7 -13.14 -6.62 -4.94
N SER A 8 -12.94 -5.56 -5.73
CA SER A 8 -12.85 -5.66 -7.19
C SER A 8 -12.31 -4.36 -7.81
N ALA A 9 -11.58 -4.54 -8.92
CA ALA A 9 -11.04 -3.55 -9.86
C ALA A 9 -9.69 -2.89 -9.53
N VAL A 10 -8.59 -3.65 -9.62
CA VAL A 10 -7.40 -3.29 -10.44
C VAL A 10 -6.73 -4.58 -10.97
N LEU A 11 -7.47 -5.37 -11.74
CA LEU A 11 -6.89 -6.29 -12.72
C LEU A 11 -7.53 -5.90 -14.05
N GLY A 12 -6.91 -4.93 -14.71
CA GLY A 12 -7.18 -4.64 -16.12
C GLY A 12 -6.28 -5.52 -16.96
N GLU A 13 -6.69 -6.78 -17.12
CA GLU A 13 -6.36 -7.55 -18.32
C GLU A 13 -7.32 -7.06 -19.39
N GLU A 14 -6.84 -6.65 -20.57
CA GLU A 14 -7.45 -6.91 -21.88
C GLU A 14 -6.51 -6.37 -22.97
N GLY A 15 -5.81 -7.29 -23.64
CA GLY A 15 -5.26 -7.04 -24.96
C GLY A 15 -6.34 -7.25 -26.01
N LEU A 16 -6.58 -6.27 -26.88
CA LEU A 16 -7.26 -6.46 -28.17
C LEU A 16 -6.67 -5.51 -29.23
N ARG A 17 -6.55 -6.07 -30.43
CA ARG A 17 -5.92 -5.53 -31.66
C ARG A 17 -6.71 -4.37 -32.31
N GLY A 18 -5.99 -3.52 -33.08
CA GLY A 18 -6.50 -2.87 -34.30
C GLY A 18 -6.22 -1.35 -34.44
N GLY A 19 -5.32 -0.93 -35.34
CA GLY A 19 -5.02 0.49 -35.68
C GLY A 19 -5.91 1.07 -36.80
N PRO A 20 -5.47 2.03 -37.64
CA PRO A 20 -4.48 3.11 -37.46
C PRO A 20 -5.12 4.52 -37.69
N GLY A 21 -4.54 5.60 -37.14
CA GLY A 21 -5.09 6.96 -37.34
C GLY A 21 -4.23 8.12 -36.81
N ARG A 22 -3.22 8.50 -37.60
CA ARG A 22 -2.60 9.84 -37.76
C ARG A 22 -2.57 10.84 -36.57
N SER A 23 -1.37 10.94 -36.00
CA SER A 23 -0.47 12.11 -36.06
C SER A 23 -0.81 13.47 -35.41
N HIS A 24 0.17 13.89 -34.60
CA HIS A 24 0.64 15.25 -34.28
C HIS A 24 -0.03 16.02 -33.14
N GLY A 25 0.65 15.99 -32.00
CA GLY A 25 0.55 17.01 -30.97
C GLY A 25 1.53 16.74 -29.84
N VAL A 26 2.82 17.02 -30.07
CA VAL A 26 3.88 17.27 -29.08
C VAL A 26 3.63 16.59 -27.72
N LEU A 27 4.22 15.40 -27.54
CA LEU A 27 4.39 14.80 -26.23
C LEU A 27 5.34 15.70 -25.43
N LYS A 28 4.79 16.73 -24.79
CA LYS A 28 5.45 17.40 -23.68
C LYS A 28 5.76 16.31 -22.67
N SER A 29 7.04 16.11 -22.43
CA SER A 29 7.60 15.17 -21.46
C SER A 29 6.68 15.05 -20.23
N PRO A 30 6.14 13.86 -19.90
CA PRO A 30 5.38 13.66 -18.67
C PRO A 30 6.35 13.65 -17.48
N GLY A 31 6.96 14.80 -17.20
CA GLY A 31 7.97 15.01 -16.16
C GLY A 31 7.56 16.09 -15.14
N GLN A 32 6.28 16.41 -15.02
CA GLN A 32 5.80 17.57 -14.22
C GLN A 32 4.65 17.25 -13.24
N LEU A 33 4.45 15.99 -12.88
CA LEU A 33 3.60 15.63 -11.74
C LEU A 33 4.37 14.78 -10.73
N ALA A 34 5.58 15.21 -10.39
CA ALA A 34 6.18 14.84 -9.11
C ALA A 34 5.44 15.61 -7.98
N ARG A 35 4.15 15.31 -7.81
CA ARG A 35 3.55 15.43 -6.48
C ARG A 35 4.25 14.35 -5.68
N HIS A 36 5.40 14.69 -5.11
CA HIS A 36 6.09 13.86 -4.15
C HIS A 36 5.10 13.64 -3.02
N TYR A 37 4.39 12.51 -3.10
CA TYR A 37 3.41 12.15 -2.10
C TYR A 37 4.18 11.73 -0.86
N SER A 38 4.27 12.64 0.10
CA SER A 38 4.65 12.33 1.47
C SER A 38 3.36 11.98 2.21
N PRO A 39 3.12 10.71 2.56
CA PRO A 39 1.95 10.33 3.34
C PRO A 39 1.93 11.13 4.66
N ARG A 40 0.77 11.63 5.07
CA ARG A 40 0.62 12.36 6.35
C ARG A 40 0.59 11.36 7.51
N ALA A 41 0.04 10.17 7.24
CA ALA A 41 0.07 9.05 8.16
C ALA A 41 1.50 8.50 8.33
N ARG A 42 1.89 8.21 9.57
CA ARG A 42 3.22 7.65 9.86
C ARG A 42 3.34 6.26 9.27
N LEU A 43 4.27 6.07 8.33
CA LEU A 43 4.53 4.78 7.71
C LEU A 43 5.54 3.97 8.54
N VAL A 44 5.23 2.72 8.86
CA VAL A 44 6.11 1.83 9.63
C VAL A 44 6.15 0.47 8.96
N LEU A 45 7.35 -0.04 8.66
CA LEU A 45 7.52 -1.40 8.15
C LEU A 45 7.77 -2.33 9.34
N LEU A 46 6.88 -3.28 9.58
CA LEU A 46 7.01 -4.28 10.64
C LEU A 46 6.95 -5.68 10.07
N ASN A 47 7.73 -6.59 10.66
CA ASN A 47 7.61 -8.02 10.40
C ASN A 47 7.04 -8.67 11.65
N TRP A 48 5.94 -9.41 11.55
CA TRP A 48 5.32 -10.05 12.71
C TRP A 48 5.15 -11.55 12.54
N ARG A 49 5.26 -12.25 13.67
CA ARG A 49 5.03 -13.70 13.71
C ARG A 49 3.55 -14.05 13.73
N ASP A 50 2.84 -13.38 14.62
CA ASP A 50 1.43 -13.60 14.95
C ASP A 50 0.80 -12.26 15.35
N GLU A 51 -0.53 -12.22 15.46
CA GLU A 51 -1.27 -11.00 15.86
C GLU A 51 -0.77 -10.42 17.20
N MET A 52 -0.37 -11.28 18.14
CA MET A 52 0.15 -10.87 19.44
C MET A 52 1.50 -10.14 19.33
N ASP A 53 2.39 -10.63 18.45
CA ASP A 53 3.69 -10.01 18.19
C ASP A 53 3.50 -8.64 17.53
N LEU A 54 2.57 -8.52 16.57
CA LEU A 54 2.20 -7.24 15.97
C LEU A 54 1.70 -6.25 17.04
N ARG A 55 0.77 -6.66 17.91
CA ARG A 55 0.26 -5.80 18.99
C ARG A 55 1.37 -5.32 19.93
N LEU A 56 2.31 -6.20 20.28
CA LEU A 56 3.46 -5.84 21.13
C LEU A 56 4.35 -4.79 20.45
N GLN A 57 4.65 -4.95 19.16
CA GLN A 57 5.45 -3.99 18.41
C GLN A 57 4.80 -2.61 18.32
N ILE A 58 3.47 -2.56 18.10
CA ILE A 58 2.71 -1.30 18.05
C ILE A 58 2.71 -0.61 19.42
N SER A 59 2.46 -1.38 20.47
CA SER A 59 2.47 -0.89 21.85
C SER A 59 3.84 -0.34 22.23
N ASN A 60 4.92 -1.03 21.84
CA ASN A 60 6.30 -0.58 22.06
C ASN A 60 6.63 0.69 21.27
N GLY A 61 6.05 0.85 20.07
CA GLY A 61 6.14 2.07 19.26
C GLY A 61 5.34 3.26 19.80
N LYS A 62 4.60 3.09 20.91
CA LYS A 62 3.64 4.07 21.46
C LYS A 62 2.62 4.55 20.42
N LEU A 63 2.22 3.64 19.54
CA LEU A 63 1.22 3.88 18.51
C LEU A 63 -0.14 3.37 19.01
N GLU A 64 -1.21 4.08 18.67
CA GLU A 64 -2.57 3.64 19.02
C GLU A 64 -3.08 2.64 17.99
N ILE A 65 -3.32 1.38 18.40
CA ILE A 65 -3.76 0.30 17.52
C ILE A 65 -5.03 0.69 16.73
N SER A 66 -5.98 1.37 17.38
CA SER A 66 -7.23 1.85 16.76
C SER A 66 -7.03 2.87 15.64
N GLN A 67 -5.88 3.56 15.59
CA GLN A 67 -5.52 4.52 14.52
C GLN A 67 -4.52 3.92 13.52
N CYS A 68 -4.06 2.69 13.76
CA CYS A 68 -3.14 1.99 12.90
C CYS A 68 -3.91 1.23 11.82
N HIS A 69 -3.58 1.50 10.56
CA HIS A 69 -4.00 0.70 9.43
C HIS A 69 -2.91 -0.31 9.09
N VAL A 70 -3.26 -1.59 8.99
CA VAL A 70 -2.31 -2.66 8.68
C VAL A 70 -2.45 -3.07 7.23
N VAL A 71 -1.34 -3.05 6.50
CA VAL A 71 -1.24 -3.54 5.13
C VAL A 71 -0.45 -4.86 5.17
N ALA A 72 -1.17 -5.96 5.03
CA ALA A 72 -0.62 -7.31 5.06
C ALA A 72 -0.57 -7.91 3.64
N HIS A 73 0.34 -8.86 3.40
CA HIS A 73 0.36 -9.63 2.14
C HIS A 73 0.44 -11.13 2.38
N SER A 74 1.06 -11.57 3.48
CA SER A 74 1.10 -12.98 3.86
C SER A 74 0.38 -13.28 5.18
N ARG A 75 0.39 -12.33 6.13
CA ARG A 75 -0.08 -12.56 7.51
C ARG A 75 -1.16 -11.57 7.90
N ILE A 76 -2.39 -11.90 7.55
CA ILE A 76 -3.55 -11.03 7.74
C ILE A 76 -4.03 -11.13 9.20
N PRO A 77 -3.95 -10.06 10.01
CA PRO A 77 -4.52 -10.06 11.35
C PRO A 77 -6.05 -10.01 11.31
N SER A 78 -6.70 -10.32 12.43
CA SER A 78 -8.18 -10.41 12.51
C SER A 78 -8.89 -9.06 12.32
N GLY A 79 -8.15 -7.94 12.32
CA GLY A 79 -8.63 -6.59 12.06
C GLY A 79 -9.53 -5.96 13.12
N LYS A 80 -9.90 -6.71 14.15
CA LYS A 80 -10.91 -6.32 15.15
C LYS A 80 -10.54 -5.12 16.02
N ASP A 81 -9.24 -4.84 16.15
CA ASP A 81 -8.67 -3.82 17.04
C ASP A 81 -8.06 -2.65 16.25
N PHE A 82 -7.87 -2.83 14.94
CA PHE A 82 -7.15 -1.90 14.07
C PHE A 82 -8.09 -0.90 13.43
N GLY A 83 -7.56 0.28 13.05
CA GLY A 83 -8.31 1.27 12.27
C GLY A 83 -8.71 0.76 10.88
N GLY A 84 -7.94 -0.19 10.35
CA GLY A 84 -8.30 -0.96 9.17
C GLY A 84 -7.24 -2.00 8.84
N VAL A 85 -7.62 -3.02 8.07
CA VAL A 85 -6.70 -4.04 7.56
C VAL A 85 -6.94 -4.20 6.07
N SER A 86 -5.86 -4.05 5.31
CA SER A 86 -5.87 -4.15 3.86
C SER A 86 -4.89 -5.23 3.42
N VAL A 87 -5.28 -6.01 2.42
CA VAL A 87 -4.49 -7.14 1.93
C VAL A 87 -4.03 -6.84 0.52
N LEU A 88 -2.71 -6.86 0.32
CA LEU A 88 -2.09 -6.63 -0.97
C LEU A 88 -1.60 -7.94 -1.62
N PRO A 89 -1.56 -8.00 -2.96
CA PRO A 89 -1.06 -9.16 -3.68
C PRO A 89 0.45 -9.33 -3.44
N ARG A 90 0.89 -10.59 -3.31
CA ARG A 90 2.30 -11.00 -3.14
C ARG A 90 3.16 -10.90 -4.41
N ASP A 91 2.77 -10.08 -5.38
CA ASP A 91 3.50 -9.85 -6.63
C ASP A 91 4.14 -8.46 -6.57
N ALA A 92 5.44 -8.34 -6.83
CA ALA A 92 6.16 -7.07 -6.62
C ALA A 92 5.59 -5.92 -7.47
N ALA A 93 5.26 -6.19 -8.74
CA ALA A 93 4.74 -5.17 -9.65
C ALA A 93 3.30 -4.74 -9.29
N ALA A 94 2.45 -5.68 -8.89
CA ALA A 94 1.10 -5.39 -8.41
C ALA A 94 1.13 -4.70 -7.04
N TYR A 95 1.99 -5.16 -6.12
CA TYR A 95 2.16 -4.60 -4.79
C TYR A 95 2.61 -3.15 -4.86
N GLY A 96 3.62 -2.86 -5.67
CA GLY A 96 4.13 -1.50 -5.85
C GLY A 96 3.06 -0.51 -6.31
N ARG A 97 2.09 -0.93 -7.12
CA ARG A 97 0.95 -0.08 -7.52
C ARG A 97 -0.11 0.01 -6.43
N ALA A 98 -0.43 -1.12 -5.80
CA ALA A 98 -1.50 -1.20 -4.83
C ALA A 98 -1.15 -0.54 -3.48
N ILE A 99 0.13 -0.57 -3.06
CA ILE A 99 0.58 0.06 -1.81
C ILE A 99 0.37 1.56 -1.80
N TYR A 100 0.67 2.27 -2.90
CA TYR A 100 0.44 3.71 -2.96
C TYR A 100 -1.04 4.07 -2.97
N ALA A 101 -1.86 3.27 -3.66
CA ALA A 101 -3.31 3.45 -3.63
C ALA A 101 -3.85 3.26 -2.19
N GLU A 102 -3.33 2.27 -1.47
CA GLU A 102 -3.73 2.00 -0.10
C GLU A 102 -3.27 3.09 0.88
N LEU A 103 -2.02 3.56 0.75
CA LEU A 103 -1.53 4.69 1.53
C LEU A 103 -2.37 5.95 1.32
N HIS A 104 -2.79 6.23 0.09
CA HIS A 104 -3.69 7.36 -0.21
C HIS A 104 -5.07 7.18 0.45
N ARG A 105 -5.61 5.95 0.47
CA ARG A 105 -6.89 5.66 1.15
C ARG A 105 -6.77 5.84 2.65
N CYS A 106 -5.70 5.33 3.26
CA CYS A 106 -5.43 5.50 4.69
C CYS A 106 -5.33 6.98 5.06
N ASP A 107 -4.63 7.78 4.25
CA ASP A 107 -4.51 9.22 4.46
C ASP A 107 -5.86 9.94 4.35
N ALA A 108 -6.65 9.59 3.33
CA ALA A 108 -8.01 10.12 3.14
C ALA A 108 -8.97 9.69 4.28
N ALA A 109 -8.75 8.52 4.89
CA ALA A 109 -9.48 8.05 6.05
C ALA A 109 -9.02 8.70 7.37
N GLY A 110 -7.94 9.50 7.35
CA GLY A 110 -7.38 10.12 8.54
C GLY A 110 -6.60 9.15 9.44
N ALA A 111 -6.00 8.11 8.88
CA ALA A 111 -5.18 7.16 9.61
C ALA A 111 -4.00 7.87 10.30
N GLY A 112 -3.78 7.60 11.58
CA GLY A 112 -2.63 8.13 12.32
C GLY A 112 -1.33 7.42 11.96
N CYS A 113 -1.41 6.12 11.66
CA CYS A 113 -0.27 5.30 11.29
C CYS A 113 -0.67 4.23 10.26
N VAL A 114 0.24 3.93 9.34
CA VAL A 114 0.12 2.80 8.41
C VAL A 114 1.27 1.85 8.67
N ILE A 115 0.93 0.62 9.05
CA ILE A 115 1.85 -0.47 9.31
C ILE A 115 1.87 -1.36 8.09
N VAL A 116 3.02 -1.50 7.46
CA VAL A 116 3.20 -2.34 6.27
C VAL A 116 3.98 -3.59 6.67
N GLU A 117 3.50 -4.75 6.25
CA GLU A 117 4.21 -6.02 6.42
C GLU A 117 5.55 -5.97 5.68
N ALA A 118 6.62 -6.38 6.36
CA ALA A 118 7.95 -6.42 5.77
C ALA A 118 7.95 -7.27 4.48
N LEU A 119 8.58 -6.71 3.46
CA LEU A 119 8.69 -7.33 2.15
C LEU A 119 9.82 -8.38 2.16
N PRO A 120 9.68 -9.49 1.42
CA PRO A 120 10.74 -10.48 1.33
C PRO A 120 12.01 -9.90 0.68
N ALA A 121 13.17 -10.45 1.06
CA ALA A 121 14.44 -10.05 0.47
C ALA A 121 14.49 -10.52 -0.99
N GLY A 122 14.56 -9.58 -1.93
CA GLY A 122 14.68 -9.83 -3.37
C GLY A 122 14.87 -8.52 -4.13
N GLU A 123 15.53 -8.57 -5.29
CA GLU A 123 15.82 -7.37 -6.10
C GLU A 123 14.54 -6.62 -6.49
N GLU A 124 13.46 -7.35 -6.82
CA GLU A 124 12.16 -6.77 -7.18
C GLU A 124 11.52 -5.99 -6.01
N TRP A 125 11.77 -6.42 -4.77
CA TRP A 125 11.23 -5.82 -3.55
C TRP A 125 12.16 -4.75 -2.95
N GLN A 126 13.46 -4.77 -3.27
CA GLN A 126 14.41 -3.76 -2.81
C GLN A 126 14.01 -2.37 -3.29
N ALA A 127 13.65 -2.22 -4.57
CA ALA A 127 13.23 -0.96 -5.12
C ALA A 127 11.95 -0.41 -4.44
N ILE A 128 11.04 -1.31 -4.03
CA ILE A 128 9.81 -0.94 -3.33
C ILE A 128 10.13 -0.56 -1.88
N THR A 129 10.94 -1.36 -1.19
CA THR A 129 11.36 -1.12 0.20
C THR A 129 12.11 0.19 0.34
N ASP A 130 13.07 0.49 -0.54
CA ASP A 130 13.80 1.78 -0.57
C ASP A 130 12.83 2.95 -0.70
N ARG A 131 11.85 2.85 -1.61
CA ARG A 131 10.84 3.89 -1.79
C ARG A 131 9.92 4.05 -0.59
N LEU A 132 9.50 2.95 0.04
CA LEU A 132 8.68 2.99 1.25
C LEU A 132 9.45 3.58 2.44
N GLN A 133 10.72 3.22 2.61
CA GLN A 133 11.57 3.79 3.65
C GLN A 133 11.77 5.29 3.44
N ARG A 134 11.97 5.75 2.19
CA ARG A 134 12.02 7.19 1.89
C ARG A 134 10.70 7.91 2.15
N ALA A 135 9.56 7.24 1.96
CA ALA A 135 8.25 7.80 2.27
C ALA A 135 7.92 7.78 3.78
N ALA A 136 8.61 6.94 4.56
CA ALA A 136 8.47 6.83 6.01
C ALA A 136 9.37 7.81 6.81
N GLY A 137 10.34 8.42 6.13
CA GLY A 137 11.34 9.34 6.70
C GLY A 137 10.87 10.78 6.81
#